data_AF-A0A0T6BAR0-F1
#
_entry.id   AF-A0A0T6BAR0-F1
#
_cell.length_a   1.000
_cell.length_b   1.000
_cell.length_c   1.000
_cell.angle_alpha   90.00
_cell.angle_beta   90.00
_cell.angle_gamma   90.00
#
_symmetry.space_group_name_H-M   'P 1'
#
loop_
_entity.id
_entity.type
_entity.pdbx_description
1 polymer ?
#
loop_
_entity_poly.entity_id
_entity_poly.type
_entity_poly.pdbx_seq_one_letter_code
_entity_poly.pdbx_strand_id
1 'polypeptide(L)'
;MGTKINRATMLVVQSILLLAVVWAYSYTAKLDVNTHSIPPLDDVLLYVAVPMFYLNLIFSMAAVIYFDNGLYIAYILVMTAQVVVQTSFIVDGLRRCANCRETRQKKPGREIVVFLVIANAAMWVTMTFEVTAYLHDDRYEFYGRVLWSILGHVWLPLMMFYRFHASACLADMWKYCYEKGGH
;
A
#
# COMPACT_ATOMS: atom_id res chain seq x y z
N MET A 1 21.10 17.00 -0.94
CA MET A 1 21.23 15.88 -1.90
C MET A 1 20.52 14.62 -1.41
N GLY A 2 20.73 14.19 -0.16
CA GLY A 2 20.08 12.98 0.40
C GLY A 2 18.55 12.98 0.42
N THR A 3 17.90 14.10 0.76
CA THR A 3 16.42 14.19 0.79
C THR A 3 15.77 14.03 -0.59
N LYS A 4 16.37 14.62 -1.64
CA LYS A 4 15.91 14.48 -3.03
C LYS A 4 16.08 13.04 -3.53
N ILE A 5 17.22 12.42 -3.23
CA ILE A 5 17.46 11.01 -3.57
C ILE A 5 16.44 10.12 -2.88
N ASN A 6 16.18 10.33 -1.58
CA ASN A 6 15.20 9.52 -0.88
C ASN A 6 13.79 9.66 -1.49
N ARG A 7 13.34 10.90 -1.75
CA ARG A 7 12.04 11.16 -2.38
C ARG A 7 11.93 10.51 -3.77
N ALA A 8 13.00 10.57 -4.57
CA ALA A 8 13.04 9.92 -5.88
C ALA A 8 12.96 8.39 -5.75
N THR A 9 13.74 7.79 -4.85
CA THR A 9 13.69 6.35 -4.57
C THR A 9 12.28 5.93 -4.14
N MET A 10 11.66 6.67 -3.23
CA MET A 10 10.30 6.40 -2.76
C MET A 10 9.26 6.49 -3.89
N LEU A 11 9.35 7.50 -4.76
CA LEU A 11 8.49 7.60 -5.94
C LEU A 11 8.66 6.40 -6.88
N VAL A 12 9.90 6.00 -7.16
CA VAL A 12 10.19 4.84 -8.02
C VAL A 12 9.61 3.57 -7.41
N VAL A 13 9.83 3.33 -6.12
CA VAL A 13 9.29 2.16 -5.42
C VAL A 13 7.76 2.15 -5.47
N GLN A 14 7.08 3.26 -5.19
CA GLN A 14 5.62 3.34 -5.26
C GLN A 14 5.09 3.10 -6.69
N SER A 15 5.79 3.62 -7.70
CA SER A 15 5.42 3.40 -9.10
C SER A 15 5.53 1.94 -9.49
N ILE A 16 6.63 1.27 -9.10
CA ILE A 16 6.82 -0.17 -9.33
C ILE A 16 5.72 -0.98 -8.63
N LEU A 17 5.39 -0.63 -7.38
CA LEU A 17 4.33 -1.33 -6.64
C LEU A 17 2.95 -1.14 -7.25
N LEU A 18 2.64 0.06 -7.75
CA LEU A 18 1.39 0.32 -8.45
C LEU A 18 1.28 -0.54 -9.72
N LEU A 19 2.33 -0.58 -10.53
CA LEU A 19 2.36 -1.41 -11.74
C LEU A 19 2.25 -2.90 -11.41
N ALA A 20 2.99 -3.36 -10.38
CA ALA A 20 2.93 -4.75 -9.93
C ALA A 20 1.53 -5.14 -9.43
N VAL A 21 0.86 -4.27 -8.68
CA VAL A 21 -0.52 -4.48 -8.24
C VAL A 21 -1.49 -4.57 -9.41
N VAL A 22 -1.41 -3.66 -10.37
CA VAL A 22 -2.27 -3.69 -11.57
C VAL A 22 -2.05 -4.99 -12.33
N TRP A 23 -0.79 -5.42 -12.46
CA TRP A 23 -0.44 -6.65 -13.16
C TRP A 23 -0.94 -7.90 -12.42
N ALA A 24 -0.71 -7.98 -11.10
CA ALA A 24 -1.21 -9.06 -10.25
C ALA A 24 -2.75 -9.13 -10.29
N TYR A 25 -3.42 -7.99 -10.24
CA TYR A 25 -4.87 -7.92 -10.28
C TYR A 25 -5.41 -8.45 -11.61
N SER A 26 -4.78 -8.10 -12.75
CA SER A 26 -5.19 -8.62 -14.07
C SER A 26 -5.14 -10.16 -14.21
N TYR A 27 -4.29 -10.83 -13.42
CA TYR A 27 -4.23 -12.29 -13.36
C TYR A 27 -5.22 -12.87 -12.34
N THR A 28 -5.28 -12.28 -11.16
CA THR A 28 -6.07 -12.78 -10.03
C THR A 28 -7.57 -12.56 -10.27
N ALA A 29 -7.96 -11.50 -10.97
CA ALA A 29 -9.35 -11.24 -11.37
C ALA A 29 -9.95 -12.32 -12.28
N LYS A 30 -9.10 -13.16 -12.91
CA LYS A 30 -9.52 -14.30 -13.74
C LYS A 30 -9.82 -15.56 -12.91
N LEU A 31 -9.52 -15.55 -11.62
CA LEU A 31 -9.86 -16.62 -10.70
C LEU A 31 -11.36 -16.60 -10.37
N ASP A 32 -11.87 -17.76 -9.98
CA ASP A 32 -13.25 -17.92 -9.59
C ASP A 32 -13.53 -17.17 -8.28
N VAL A 33 -14.79 -16.81 -8.03
CA VAL A 33 -15.18 -16.20 -6.74
C VAL A 33 -15.47 -17.32 -5.74
N ASN A 34 -14.85 -17.25 -4.57
CA ASN A 34 -15.16 -18.11 -3.45
C ASN A 34 -16.49 -17.66 -2.83
N THR A 35 -17.50 -18.52 -2.86
CA THR A 35 -18.83 -18.22 -2.32
C THR A 35 -18.91 -18.36 -0.80
N HIS A 36 -17.85 -18.86 -0.16
CA HIS A 36 -17.79 -18.99 1.29
C HIS A 36 -17.57 -17.63 1.95
N SER A 37 -18.19 -17.42 3.11
CA SER A 37 -18.08 -16.17 3.85
C SER A 37 -16.67 -16.01 4.41
N ILE A 38 -15.97 -14.96 3.97
CA ILE A 38 -14.68 -14.55 4.54
C ILE A 38 -14.96 -13.57 5.67
N PRO A 39 -14.32 -13.71 6.84
CA PRO A 39 -14.46 -12.75 7.93
C PRO A 39 -14.14 -11.31 7.46
N PRO A 40 -14.97 -10.31 7.78
CA PRO A 40 -14.76 -8.94 7.31
C PRO A 40 -13.64 -8.19 8.07
N LEU A 41 -12.96 -8.86 9.01
CA LEU A 41 -11.98 -8.23 9.89
C LEU A 41 -10.83 -7.60 9.10
N ASP A 42 -10.26 -8.33 8.14
CA ASP A 42 -9.14 -7.85 7.33
C ASP A 42 -9.52 -6.62 6.50
N ASP A 43 -10.75 -6.61 5.94
CA ASP A 43 -11.26 -5.46 5.20
C ASP A 43 -11.37 -4.22 6.10
N VAL A 44 -11.94 -4.38 7.31
CA VAL A 44 -12.11 -3.27 8.26
C VAL A 44 -10.74 -2.70 8.66
N LEU A 45 -9.76 -3.56 8.93
CA LEU A 45 -8.42 -3.15 9.31
C LEU A 45 -7.71 -2.37 8.18
N LEU A 46 -7.90 -2.77 6.92
CA LEU A 46 -7.42 -2.00 5.77
C LEU A 46 -8.14 -0.66 5.63
N TYR A 47 -9.48 -0.66 5.70
CA TYR A 47 -10.28 0.56 5.50
C TYR A 47 -10.11 1.60 6.60
N VAL A 48 -9.78 1.21 7.84
CA VAL A 48 -9.44 2.15 8.91
C VAL A 48 -8.15 2.92 8.59
N ALA A 49 -7.19 2.31 7.89
CA ALA A 49 -5.89 2.91 7.63
C ALA A 49 -5.84 3.75 6.34
N VAL A 50 -6.62 3.40 5.32
CA VAL A 50 -6.66 4.11 4.02
C VAL A 50 -6.92 5.63 4.15
N PRO A 51 -7.84 6.13 4.99
CA PRO A 51 -8.08 7.56 5.20
C PRO A 51 -6.82 8.36 5.55
N MET A 52 -5.84 7.75 6.21
CA MET A 52 -4.61 8.42 6.63
C MET A 52 -3.73 8.83 5.43
N PHE A 53 -3.76 8.05 4.34
CA PHE A 53 -3.06 8.41 3.10
C PHE A 53 -3.70 9.64 2.43
N TYR A 54 -5.03 9.76 2.49
CA TYR A 54 -5.74 10.94 2.00
C TYR A 54 -5.46 12.17 2.86
N LEU A 55 -5.44 12.03 4.19
CA LEU A 55 -5.06 13.14 5.07
C LEU A 55 -3.63 13.61 4.78
N ASN A 56 -2.67 12.69 4.65
CA ASN A 56 -1.31 13.05 4.28
C ASN A 56 -1.25 13.77 2.91
N LEU A 57 -2.05 13.34 1.93
CA LEU A 57 -2.16 14.01 0.63
C LEU A 57 -2.69 15.45 0.78
N ILE A 58 -3.83 15.62 1.45
CA ILE A 58 -4.52 16.91 1.61
C ILE A 58 -3.63 17.91 2.35
N PHE A 59 -3.13 17.52 3.53
CA PHE A 59 -2.30 18.41 4.36
C PHE A 59 -0.92 18.66 3.75
N SER A 60 -0.36 17.73 2.99
CA SER A 60 0.92 18.01 2.32
C SER A 60 0.75 18.92 1.10
N MET A 61 -0.41 18.91 0.43
CA MET A 61 -0.60 19.60 -0.86
C MET A 61 -0.33 21.11 -0.77
N ALA A 62 -0.88 21.80 0.24
CA ALA A 62 -0.75 23.25 0.36
C ALA A 62 0.71 23.69 0.56
N ALA A 63 1.42 23.02 1.47
CA ALA A 63 2.83 23.31 1.73
C ALA A 63 3.71 23.02 0.50
N VAL A 64 3.46 21.91 -0.19
CA VAL A 64 4.30 21.45 -1.29
C VAL A 64 4.12 22.30 -2.56
N ILE A 65 2.91 22.84 -2.78
CA ILE A 65 2.63 23.84 -3.83
C ILE A 65 3.35 25.15 -3.50
N TYR A 66 3.31 25.59 -2.24
CA TYR A 66 3.98 26.82 -1.81
C TYR A 66 5.50 26.78 -2.03
N PHE A 67 6.13 25.63 -1.76
CA PHE A 67 7.57 25.41 -1.92
C PHE A 67 7.98 24.83 -3.30
N ASP A 68 7.07 24.75 -4.26
CA ASP A 68 7.28 24.27 -5.64
C ASP A 68 8.00 22.91 -5.75
N ASN A 69 7.58 21.94 -4.93
CA ASN A 69 8.26 20.64 -4.84
C ASN A 69 7.57 19.55 -5.66
N GLY A 70 7.61 19.68 -6.99
CA GLY A 70 6.89 18.79 -7.92
C GLY A 70 7.19 17.29 -7.77
N LEU A 71 8.43 16.92 -7.41
CA LEU A 71 8.79 15.52 -7.16
C LEU A 71 7.99 14.92 -5.99
N TYR A 72 7.80 15.71 -4.93
CA TYR A 72 7.02 15.27 -3.78
C TYR A 72 5.53 15.18 -4.09
N ILE A 73 5.00 16.10 -4.91
CA ILE A 73 3.61 16.03 -5.43
C ILE A 73 3.39 14.70 -6.17
N ALA A 74 4.30 14.36 -7.09
CA ALA A 74 4.22 13.10 -7.82
C ALA A 74 4.27 11.90 -6.87
N TYR A 75 5.18 11.92 -5.89
CA TYR A 75 5.30 10.86 -4.87
C TYR A 75 3.99 10.64 -4.09
N ILE A 76 3.40 11.70 -3.52
CA ILE A 76 2.19 11.56 -2.69
C ILE A 76 0.98 11.11 -3.52
N LEU A 77 0.86 11.58 -4.77
CA LEU A 77 -0.22 11.16 -5.67
C LEU A 77 -0.08 9.68 -6.05
N VAL A 78 1.11 9.26 -6.47
CA VAL A 78 1.37 7.86 -6.83
C VAL A 78 1.20 6.96 -5.60
N MET A 79 1.67 7.36 -4.42
CA MET A 79 1.48 6.60 -3.19
C MET A 79 0.00 6.40 -2.85
N THR A 80 -0.82 7.46 -2.91
CA THR A 80 -2.26 7.34 -2.62
C THR A 80 -2.95 6.46 -3.65
N ALA A 81 -2.65 6.63 -4.94
CA ALA A 81 -3.19 5.75 -5.98
C ALA A 81 -2.77 4.28 -5.76
N GLN A 82 -1.50 4.04 -5.44
CA GLN A 82 -0.95 2.72 -5.15
C GLN A 82 -1.72 2.02 -4.02
N VAL A 83 -2.00 2.72 -2.91
CA VAL A 83 -2.73 2.18 -1.76
C VAL A 83 -4.18 1.87 -2.11
N VAL A 84 -4.87 2.74 -2.85
CA VAL A 84 -6.27 2.53 -3.24
C VAL A 84 -6.41 1.31 -4.16
N VAL A 85 -5.56 1.20 -5.18
CA VAL A 85 -5.60 0.06 -6.10
C VAL A 85 -5.18 -1.22 -5.38
N GLN A 86 -4.16 -1.18 -4.51
CA GLN A 86 -3.75 -2.36 -3.74
C GLN A 86 -4.83 -2.82 -2.76
N THR A 87 -5.51 -1.90 -2.07
CA THR A 87 -6.60 -2.25 -1.16
C THR A 87 -7.72 -2.95 -1.91
N SER A 88 -8.11 -2.39 -3.07
CA SER A 88 -9.14 -2.99 -3.93
C SER A 88 -8.73 -4.38 -4.40
N PHE A 89 -7.46 -4.55 -4.78
CA PHE A 89 -6.90 -5.84 -5.17
C PHE A 89 -6.91 -6.87 -4.03
N ILE A 90 -6.54 -6.49 -2.80
CA ILE A 90 -6.55 -7.40 -1.65
C ILE A 90 -7.98 -7.82 -1.29
N VAL A 91 -8.91 -6.86 -1.20
CA VAL A 91 -10.30 -7.13 -0.85
C VAL A 91 -10.97 -8.07 -1.86
N ASP A 92 -10.74 -7.85 -3.16
CA ASP A 92 -11.21 -8.77 -4.20
C ASP A 92 -10.48 -10.11 -4.16
N GLY A 93 -9.14 -10.09 -4.10
CA GLY A 93 -8.29 -11.26 -4.21
C GLY A 93 -8.44 -12.25 -3.05
N LEU A 94 -8.72 -11.79 -1.84
CA LEU A 94 -9.05 -12.65 -0.69
C LEU A 94 -10.29 -13.50 -0.98
N ARG A 95 -11.24 -12.99 -1.79
CA ARG A 95 -12.48 -13.66 -2.18
C ARG A 95 -12.34 -14.50 -3.45
N ARG A 96 -11.13 -14.65 -3.99
CA ARG A 96 -10.87 -15.47 -5.17
C ARG A 96 -10.48 -16.89 -4.78
N CYS A 97 -10.78 -17.86 -5.63
CA CYS A 97 -10.34 -19.25 -5.52
C CYS A 97 -10.10 -19.87 -6.90
N ALA A 98 -9.48 -21.06 -6.95
CA ALA A 98 -9.20 -21.79 -8.18
C ALA A 98 -9.95 -23.13 -8.21
N ASN A 99 -11.15 -23.15 -8.81
CA ASN A 99 -11.97 -24.36 -8.87
C ASN A 99 -11.54 -25.32 -9.99
N CYS A 100 -10.98 -24.80 -11.08
CA CYS A 100 -10.41 -25.59 -12.16
C CYS A 100 -9.02 -26.14 -11.83
N ARG A 101 -8.77 -27.41 -12.17
CA ARG A 101 -7.46 -28.07 -11.93
C ARG A 101 -6.33 -27.36 -12.68
N GLU A 102 -6.59 -26.90 -13.90
CA GLU A 102 -5.62 -26.17 -14.71
C GLU A 102 -5.19 -24.85 -14.02
N THR A 103 -6.14 -24.06 -13.53
CA THR A 103 -5.88 -22.81 -12.80
C THR A 103 -5.06 -23.05 -11.52
N ARG A 104 -5.36 -24.13 -10.77
CA ARG A 104 -4.58 -24.53 -9.59
C ARG A 104 -3.14 -24.95 -9.91
N GLN A 105 -2.91 -25.52 -11.10
CA GLN A 105 -1.56 -25.89 -11.54
C GLN A 105 -0.79 -24.67 -12.05
N LYS A 106 -1.46 -23.81 -12.83
CA LYS A 106 -0.85 -22.63 -13.45
C LYS A 106 -0.55 -21.51 -12.45
N LYS A 107 -1.37 -21.37 -11.41
CA LYS A 107 -1.26 -20.34 -10.34
C LYS A 107 -0.92 -18.95 -10.89
N PRO A 108 -1.78 -18.40 -11.77
CA PRO A 108 -1.48 -17.17 -12.50
C PRO A 108 -1.23 -16.00 -11.54
N GLY A 109 -0.16 -15.23 -11.77
CA GLY A 109 0.17 -14.04 -10.97
C GLY A 109 0.81 -14.31 -9.60
N ARG A 110 0.99 -15.58 -9.20
CA ARG A 110 1.43 -15.95 -7.84
C ARG A 110 2.77 -15.34 -7.44
N GLU A 111 3.74 -15.33 -8.34
CA GLU A 111 5.07 -14.76 -8.09
C GLU A 111 5.00 -13.24 -7.86
N ILE A 112 4.08 -12.54 -8.55
CA ILE A 112 3.86 -11.10 -8.36
C ILE A 112 3.24 -10.84 -6.98
N VAL A 113 2.32 -11.70 -6.53
CA VAL A 113 1.77 -11.62 -5.17
C VAL A 113 2.87 -11.78 -4.12
N VAL A 114 3.78 -12.75 -4.28
CA VAL A 114 4.94 -12.91 -3.38
C VAL A 114 5.80 -11.66 -3.36
N PHE A 115 6.11 -11.09 -4.52
CA PHE A 115 6.83 -9.83 -4.60
C PHE A 115 6.12 -8.72 -3.81
N LEU A 116 4.79 -8.59 -3.96
CA LEU A 116 4.00 -7.59 -3.23
C LEU A 116 4.00 -7.82 -1.71
N VAL A 117 4.01 -9.07 -1.23
CA VAL A 117 4.16 -9.41 0.19
C VAL A 117 5.50 -8.86 0.71
N ILE A 118 6.60 -9.25 0.06
CA ILE A 118 7.95 -8.86 0.48
C ILE A 118 8.11 -7.34 0.43
N ALA A 119 7.62 -6.71 -0.63
CA ALA A 119 7.78 -5.27 -0.81
C ALA A 119 6.95 -4.45 0.19
N ASN A 120 5.73 -4.88 0.55
CA ASN A 120 4.95 -4.20 1.60
C ASN A 120 5.62 -4.35 2.98
N ALA A 121 6.16 -5.55 3.29
CA ALA A 121 6.91 -5.76 4.52
C ALA A 121 8.17 -4.88 4.57
N ALA A 122 8.91 -4.81 3.46
CA ALA A 122 10.09 -3.94 3.34
C ALA A 122 9.72 -2.46 3.52
N MET A 123 8.64 -1.98 2.88
CA MET A 123 8.15 -0.61 3.06
C MET A 123 7.80 -0.30 4.51
N TRP A 124 7.14 -1.23 5.21
CA TRP A 124 6.84 -1.08 6.63
C TRP A 124 8.11 -0.95 7.48
N VAL A 125 9.11 -1.81 7.22
CA VAL A 125 10.42 -1.75 7.89
C VAL A 125 11.12 -0.42 7.61
N THR A 126 11.18 0.01 6.35
CA THR A 126 11.78 1.30 5.97
C THR A 126 11.09 2.46 6.68
N MET A 127 9.76 2.51 6.69
CA MET A 127 9.01 3.54 7.40
C MET A 127 9.35 3.57 8.89
N THR A 128 9.51 2.41 9.53
CA THR A 128 9.85 2.31 10.96
C THR A 128 11.20 2.97 11.27
N PHE A 129 12.21 2.76 10.41
CA PHE A 129 13.55 3.32 10.62
C PHE A 129 13.69 4.77 10.14
N GLU A 130 12.98 5.18 9.08
CA GLU A 130 13.05 6.53 8.53
C GLU A 130 12.37 7.60 9.38
N VAL A 131 11.44 7.23 10.27
CA VAL A 131 10.73 8.21 11.12
C VAL A 131 11.67 9.04 12.02
N THR A 132 12.92 8.64 12.14
CA THR A 132 13.95 9.36 12.92
C THR A 132 14.63 10.53 12.16
N ALA A 133 14.36 10.74 10.87
CA ALA A 133 15.13 11.68 10.02
C ALA A 133 14.44 13.02 9.65
N TYR A 134 13.43 13.48 10.40
CA TYR A 134 12.61 14.66 10.06
C TYR A 134 13.17 16.04 10.51
N LEU A 135 14.45 16.30 10.28
CA LEU A 135 15.02 17.61 10.67
C LEU A 135 14.86 18.72 9.59
N HIS A 136 14.50 18.38 8.35
CA HIS A 136 14.40 19.34 7.23
C HIS A 136 13.26 18.99 6.27
N ASP A 137 12.03 19.29 6.66
CA ASP A 137 10.85 19.07 5.84
C ASP A 137 10.04 20.38 5.73
N ASP A 138 9.88 20.85 4.50
CA ASP A 138 9.20 22.08 4.08
C ASP A 138 7.82 22.26 4.77
N ARG A 139 7.18 21.16 5.16
CA ARG A 139 5.88 21.16 5.86
C ARG A 139 5.96 21.66 7.31
N TYR A 140 7.10 21.46 7.98
CA TYR A 140 7.36 22.05 9.31
C TYR A 140 7.49 23.56 9.24
N GLU A 141 8.01 24.10 8.13
CA GLU A 141 8.11 25.55 7.91
C GLU A 141 6.73 26.15 7.60
N PHE A 142 5.89 25.45 6.82
CA PHE A 142 4.55 25.92 6.48
C PHE A 142 3.55 25.89 7.65
N TYR A 143 3.42 24.74 8.32
CA TYR A 143 2.40 24.52 9.37
C TYR A 143 2.92 24.81 10.79
N GLY A 144 4.23 24.98 10.94
CA GLY A 144 4.88 25.04 12.24
C GLY A 144 5.07 23.65 12.86
N ARG A 145 6.03 23.57 13.78
CA ARG A 145 6.50 22.30 14.35
C ARG A 145 5.43 21.54 15.13
N VAL A 146 4.59 22.24 15.88
CA VAL A 146 3.60 21.59 16.75
C VAL A 146 2.51 20.90 15.93
N LEU A 147 1.86 21.64 15.03
CA LEU A 147 0.76 21.10 14.21
C LEU A 147 1.26 19.94 13.33
N TRP A 148 2.36 20.14 12.61
CA TRP A 148 2.87 19.10 11.73
C TRP A 148 3.35 17.85 12.48
N SER A 149 3.93 18.03 13.68
CA SER A 149 4.27 16.91 14.56
C SER A 149 3.04 16.14 15.00
N ILE A 150 1.98 16.80 15.49
CA ILE A 150 0.75 16.13 15.93
C ILE A 150 0.16 15.30 14.79
N LEU A 151 0.06 15.90 13.60
CA LEU A 151 -0.47 15.20 12.43
C LEU A 151 0.39 13.97 12.07
N GLY A 152 1.73 14.14 12.07
CA GLY A 152 2.71 13.06 11.92
C GLY A 152 2.46 11.89 12.86
N HIS A 153 2.27 12.16 14.14
CA HIS A 153 2.07 11.14 15.16
C HIS A 153 0.73 10.38 15.03
N VAL A 154 -0.26 10.95 14.35
CA VAL A 154 -1.56 10.30 14.13
C VAL A 154 -1.54 9.41 12.90
N TRP A 155 -1.14 9.94 11.73
CA TRP A 155 -1.26 9.18 10.48
C TRP A 155 -0.12 8.19 10.26
N LEU A 156 1.11 8.46 10.75
CA LEU A 156 2.27 7.60 10.44
C LEU A 156 2.10 6.18 11.01
N PRO A 157 1.67 5.98 12.28
CA PRO A 157 1.45 4.64 12.82
C PRO A 157 0.39 3.84 12.04
N LEU A 158 -0.67 4.51 11.60
CA LEU A 158 -1.76 3.88 10.84
C LEU A 158 -1.33 3.56 9.39
N MET A 159 -0.54 4.42 8.74
CA MET A 159 0.06 4.13 7.44
C MET A 159 1.05 2.97 7.52
N MET A 160 1.84 2.88 8.59
CA MET A 160 2.71 1.72 8.86
C MET A 160 1.89 0.45 9.09
N PHE A 161 0.83 0.54 9.90
CA PHE A 161 -0.08 -0.56 10.15
C PHE A 161 -0.69 -1.10 8.84
N TYR A 162 -1.12 -0.21 7.93
CA TYR A 162 -1.58 -0.62 6.60
C TYR A 162 -0.54 -1.47 5.86
N ARG A 163 0.73 -1.04 5.80
CA ARG A 163 1.79 -1.77 5.07
C ARG A 163 2.04 -3.15 5.66
N PHE A 164 2.11 -3.23 6.99
CA PHE A 164 2.23 -4.50 7.69
C PHE A 164 1.03 -5.41 7.42
N HIS A 165 -0.19 -4.92 7.65
CA HIS A 165 -1.40 -5.74 7.51
C HIS A 165 -1.65 -6.15 6.06
N ALA A 166 -1.45 -5.25 5.09
CA ALA A 166 -1.53 -5.58 3.68
C ALA A 166 -0.55 -6.69 3.27
N SER A 167 0.65 -6.75 3.86
CA SER A 167 1.60 -7.85 3.63
C SER A 167 1.06 -9.20 4.13
N ALA A 168 0.39 -9.21 5.29
CA ALA A 168 -0.26 -10.39 5.85
C ALA A 168 -1.43 -10.86 4.96
N CYS A 169 -2.34 -9.95 4.59
CA CYS A 169 -3.46 -10.26 3.71
C CYS A 169 -3.01 -10.79 2.34
N LEU A 170 -1.94 -10.22 1.77
CA LEU A 170 -1.36 -10.73 0.52
C LEU A 170 -0.77 -12.13 0.67
N ALA A 171 -0.19 -12.46 1.82
CA ALA A 171 0.33 -13.79 2.11
C ALA A 171 -0.80 -14.82 2.28
N ASP A 172 -1.91 -14.43 2.92
CA ASP A 172 -3.11 -15.24 3.01
C ASP A 172 -3.73 -15.45 1.62
N MET A 173 -3.88 -14.38 0.84
CA MET A 173 -4.36 -14.48 -0.53
C MET A 173 -3.47 -15.42 -1.36
N TRP A 174 -2.14 -15.30 -1.28
CA TRP A 174 -1.20 -16.22 -1.97
C TRP A 174 -1.40 -17.70 -1.60
N LYS A 175 -1.82 -17.97 -0.37
CA LYS A 175 -2.08 -19.32 0.13
C LYS A 175 -3.43 -19.83 -0.37
N TYR A 176 -4.49 -19.07 -0.17
CA TYR A 176 -5.87 -19.53 -0.34
C TYR A 176 -6.45 -19.32 -1.74
N CYS A 177 -6.04 -18.30 -2.48
CA CYS A 177 -6.68 -17.99 -3.77
C CYS A 177 -6.40 -19.02 -4.88
N TYR A 178 -5.36 -19.85 -4.69
CA TYR A 178 -5.01 -20.94 -5.60
C TYR A 178 -5.49 -22.32 -5.13
N GLU A 179 -6.34 -22.37 -4.10
CA GLU A 179 -6.99 -23.58 -3.61
C GLU A 179 -8.43 -23.67 -4.13
N LYS A 180 -9.07 -24.84 -3.94
CA LYS A 180 -10.47 -25.03 -4.34
C LYS A 180 -11.37 -24.25 -3.36
N GLY A 181 -12.42 -23.61 -3.87
CA GLY A 181 -13.41 -22.95 -3.00
C GLY A 181 -14.08 -23.94 -2.04
N GLY A 182 -14.36 -23.49 -0.82
CA GLY A 182 -14.96 -24.32 0.24
C GLY A 182 -14.06 -24.59 1.45
N HIS A 183 -12.94 -23.88 1.58
CA HIS A 183 -12.17 -23.75 2.81
C HIS A 183 -12.32 -22.34 3.38
#